data_AF-X1VXN5-F1
#
_entry.id   AF-X1VXN5-F1
#
_cell.length_a   1.000
_cell.length_b   1.000
_cell.length_c   1.000
_cell.angle_alpha   90.00
_cell.angle_beta   90.00
_cell.angle_gamma   90.00
#
_symmetry.space_group_name_H-M   'P 1'
#
loop_
_entity.id
_entity.type
_entity.pdbx_description
1 polymer ?
#
loop_
_entity_poly.entity_id
_entity_poly.type
_entity_poly.pdbx_seq_one_letter_code
_entity_poly.pdbx_strand_id
1 'polypeptide(L)'
;ADLANYWKAQGIDKYVQMIAGQEMGSKGHHIEIAKKVGKYEDDQVMMIGDGGGDLKAVKVNKGLFYPTSPGKEKEGWEKFSEAFQKFIKRKYQGKFEDNLLDLFKKSLLISPRWQQADYNHIDSYKEKQ
;
A
#
# COMPACT_ATOMS: atom_id res chain seq x y z
N ALA A 1 17.53 14.14 4.97
CA ALA A 1 17.77 13.89 3.54
C ALA A 1 16.48 14.14 2.79
N ASP A 2 16.53 14.86 1.69
CA ASP A 2 15.39 15.04 0.78
C ASP A 2 14.96 13.66 0.21
N LEU A 3 13.65 13.43 0.09
CA LEU A 3 13.03 12.17 -0.35
C LEU A 3 13.63 11.66 -1.67
N ALA A 4 13.80 12.56 -2.64
CA ALA A 4 14.37 12.21 -3.94
C ALA A 4 15.83 11.74 -3.83
N ASN A 5 16.63 12.38 -2.96
CA ASN A 5 18.01 11.99 -2.73
C ASN A 5 18.12 10.62 -2.06
N TYR A 6 17.20 10.29 -1.15
CA TYR A 6 17.15 8.96 -0.53
C TYR A 6 16.88 7.87 -1.58
N TRP A 7 15.87 8.06 -2.43
CA TRP A 7 15.54 7.10 -3.50
C TRP A 7 16.68 6.90 -4.49
N LYS A 8 17.35 7.98 -4.87
CA LYS A 8 18.53 7.93 -5.74
C LYS A 8 19.69 7.18 -5.09
N ALA A 9 19.94 7.41 -3.79
CA ALA A 9 20.97 6.69 -3.05
C ALA A 9 20.69 5.18 -2.95
N GLN A 10 19.41 4.77 -2.94
CA GLN A 10 19.01 3.37 -3.00
C GLN A 10 18.97 2.80 -4.44
N GLY A 11 19.18 3.63 -5.46
CA GLY A 11 19.19 3.21 -6.87
C GLY A 11 17.85 2.72 -7.40
N ILE A 12 16.74 3.09 -6.75
CA ILE A 12 15.37 2.71 -7.13
C ILE A 12 14.67 3.76 -7.98
N ASP A 13 15.23 4.97 -8.03
CA ASP A 13 14.74 6.09 -8.84
C ASP A 13 14.62 5.72 -10.33
N LYS A 14 15.51 4.86 -10.82
CA LYS A 14 15.47 4.34 -12.20
C LYS A 14 14.24 3.50 -12.56
N TYR A 15 13.44 3.07 -11.58
CA TYR A 15 12.22 2.27 -11.80
C TYR A 15 10.93 3.09 -11.70
N VAL A 16 11.02 4.38 -11.43
CA VAL A 16 9.86 5.26 -11.26
C VAL A 16 9.93 6.47 -12.19
N GLN A 17 8.76 6.97 -12.59
CA GLN A 17 8.68 8.19 -13.40
C GLN A 17 8.61 9.46 -12.55
N MET A 18 8.12 9.34 -11.31
CA MET A 18 7.89 10.47 -10.41
C MET A 18 8.06 10.02 -8.96
N ILE A 19 8.61 10.91 -8.15
CA ILE A 19 8.68 10.79 -6.69
C ILE A 19 7.92 12.00 -6.13
N ALA A 20 6.89 11.75 -5.33
CA ALA A 20 6.07 12.79 -4.74
C ALA A 20 6.08 12.69 -3.21
N GLY A 21 6.46 13.77 -2.54
CA GLY A 21 6.37 13.88 -1.09
C GLY A 21 5.03 14.46 -0.63
N GLN A 22 4.80 14.43 0.68
CA GLN A 22 3.53 14.88 1.29
C GLN A 22 3.31 16.39 1.13
N GLU A 23 4.40 17.15 1.00
CA GLU A 23 4.40 18.58 0.71
C GLU A 23 3.87 18.92 -0.69
N MET A 24 3.81 17.93 -1.60
CA MET A 24 3.37 18.12 -2.98
C MET A 24 1.86 17.86 -3.18
N GLY A 25 1.12 17.59 -2.11
CA GLY A 25 -0.33 17.33 -2.15
C GLY A 25 -0.72 15.96 -1.59
N SER A 26 -2.01 15.65 -1.65
CA SER A 26 -2.53 14.37 -1.16
C SER A 26 -2.23 13.23 -2.13
N LYS A 27 -2.06 12.01 -1.60
CA LYS A 27 -1.89 10.77 -2.39
C LYS A 27 -2.99 10.61 -3.45
N GLY A 28 -4.23 10.92 -3.09
CA GLY A 28 -5.37 10.84 -4.01
C GLY A 28 -5.24 11.82 -5.18
N HIS A 29 -4.75 13.04 -4.94
CA HIS A 29 -4.52 14.03 -5.99
C HIS A 29 -3.38 13.61 -6.93
N HIS A 30 -2.30 13.02 -6.42
CA HIS A 30 -1.23 12.49 -7.26
C HIS A 30 -1.70 11.36 -8.17
N ILE A 31 -2.53 10.45 -7.65
CA ILE A 31 -3.14 9.37 -8.45
C ILE A 31 -4.04 9.95 -9.55
N GLU A 32 -4.87 10.94 -9.22
CA GLU A 32 -5.75 11.63 -10.17
C GLU A 32 -4.95 12.21 -11.35
N ILE A 33 -3.90 12.97 -11.06
CA ILE A 33 -3.03 13.59 -12.08
C ILE A 33 -2.36 12.51 -12.93
N ALA A 34 -1.73 11.52 -12.31
CA ALA A 34 -1.03 10.45 -13.02
C ALA A 34 -1.98 9.69 -13.96
N LYS A 35 -3.19 9.38 -13.48
CA LYS A 35 -4.24 8.72 -14.25
C LYS A 35 -4.69 9.57 -15.44
N LYS A 36 -4.93 10.87 -15.24
CA LYS A 36 -5.37 11.80 -16.30
C LYS A 36 -4.30 12.00 -17.37
N VAL A 37 -3.04 12.22 -16.97
CA VAL A 37 -1.92 12.44 -17.90
C VAL A 37 -1.59 11.16 -18.66
N GLY A 38 -1.54 10.02 -17.95
CA GLY A 38 -1.27 8.71 -18.54
C GLY A 38 -2.44 8.10 -19.30
N LYS A 39 -3.65 8.69 -19.18
CA LYS A 39 -4.91 8.17 -19.74
C LYS A 39 -5.17 6.72 -19.33
N TYR A 40 -4.95 6.42 -18.04
CA TYR A 40 -5.16 5.09 -17.48
C TYR A 40 -6.62 4.88 -17.08
N GLU A 41 -7.16 3.72 -17.43
CA GLU A 41 -8.48 3.26 -16.98
C GLU A 41 -8.45 2.82 -15.51
N ASP A 42 -9.64 2.67 -14.90
CA ASP A 42 -9.81 2.26 -13.50
C ASP A 42 -9.05 0.96 -13.16
N ASP A 43 -9.06 -0.01 -14.08
CA ASP A 43 -8.43 -1.33 -13.92
C ASP A 43 -6.93 -1.34 -14.27
N GLN A 44 -6.35 -0.18 -14.61
CA GLN A 44 -4.93 0.00 -14.91
C GLN A 44 -4.18 0.76 -13.81
N VAL A 45 -4.86 1.12 -12.72
CA VAL A 45 -4.26 1.81 -11.59
C VAL A 45 -4.35 0.92 -10.36
N MET A 46 -3.20 0.56 -9.80
CA MET A 46 -3.11 -0.18 -8.55
C MET A 46 -2.26 0.60 -7.56
N MET A 47 -2.77 0.76 -6.34
CA MET A 47 -2.01 1.27 -5.22
C MET A 47 -1.63 0.12 -4.29
N ILE A 48 -0.34 0.05 -3.95
CA ILE A 48 0.20 -0.89 -2.97
C ILE A 48 0.45 -0.09 -1.69
N GLY A 49 -0.12 -0.51 -0.56
CA GLY A 49 0.03 0.24 0.68
C GLY A 49 -0.45 -0.51 1.92
N ASP A 50 -0.10 0.03 3.08
CA ASP A 50 -0.31 -0.57 4.40
C ASP A 50 -1.36 0.19 5.22
N GLY A 51 -1.70 1.42 4.84
CA GLY A 51 -2.60 2.29 5.59
C GLY A 51 -3.99 2.43 4.97
N GLY A 52 -4.99 2.70 5.83
CA GLY A 52 -6.34 3.07 5.38
C GLY A 52 -6.36 4.37 4.54
N GLY A 53 -5.38 5.25 4.74
CA GLY A 53 -5.18 6.45 3.90
C GLY A 53 -4.85 6.12 2.45
N ASP A 54 -4.06 5.07 2.20
CA ASP A 54 -3.72 4.59 0.86
C ASP A 54 -4.94 4.00 0.17
N LEU A 55 -5.65 3.12 0.88
CA LEU A 55 -6.91 2.57 0.40
C LEU A 55 -7.89 3.69 0.01
N LYS A 56 -8.06 4.70 0.85
CA LYS A 56 -8.94 5.84 0.55
C LYS A 56 -8.46 6.61 -0.68
N ALA A 57 -7.16 6.85 -0.81
CA ALA A 57 -6.56 7.62 -1.90
C ALA A 57 -6.76 6.96 -3.28
N VAL A 58 -6.64 5.64 -3.36
CA VAL A 58 -6.88 4.94 -4.63
C VAL A 58 -8.37 4.78 -4.93
N LYS A 59 -9.21 4.58 -3.91
CA LYS A 59 -10.65 4.35 -4.10
C LYS A 59 -11.41 5.60 -4.53
N VAL A 60 -11.02 6.80 -4.09
CA VAL A 60 -11.59 8.06 -4.64
C VAL A 60 -11.28 8.21 -6.13
N ASN A 61 -10.20 7.58 -6.61
CA ASN A 61 -9.80 7.53 -8.02
C ASN A 61 -10.28 6.27 -8.76
N LYS A 62 -11.16 5.47 -8.13
CA LYS A 62 -11.70 4.20 -8.64
C LYS A 62 -10.66 3.13 -8.97
N GLY A 63 -9.42 3.27 -8.49
CA GLY A 63 -8.38 2.29 -8.73
C GLY A 63 -8.47 1.08 -7.81
N LEU A 64 -7.55 0.15 -8.06
CA LEU A 64 -7.40 -1.10 -7.33
C LEU A 64 -6.40 -0.95 -6.17
N PHE A 65 -6.56 -1.75 -5.13
CA PHE A 65 -5.71 -1.72 -3.95
C PHE A 65 -5.10 -3.09 -3.65
N TYR A 66 -3.81 -3.11 -3.36
CA TYR A 66 -3.09 -4.29 -2.86
C TYR A 66 -2.51 -4.00 -1.47
N PRO A 67 -2.95 -4.75 -0.43
CA PRO A 67 -2.53 -4.46 0.94
C PRO A 67 -1.15 -5.06 1.27
N THR A 68 -0.25 -4.24 1.80
CA THR A 68 0.93 -4.68 2.55
C THR A 68 0.63 -4.53 4.04
N SER A 69 -0.29 -5.35 4.56
CA SER A 69 -0.79 -5.23 5.94
C SER A 69 0.33 -5.23 6.98
N PRO A 70 0.27 -4.36 8.01
CA PRO A 70 1.23 -4.37 9.12
C PRO A 70 1.34 -5.75 9.78
N GLY A 71 2.57 -6.23 9.99
CA GLY A 71 2.86 -7.54 10.57
C GLY A 71 2.63 -8.74 9.62
N LYS A 72 2.26 -8.49 8.36
CA LYS A 72 2.11 -9.51 7.31
C LYS A 72 2.77 -9.09 6.00
N GLU A 73 3.74 -8.19 6.05
CA GLU A 73 4.38 -7.58 4.89
C GLU A 73 5.09 -8.65 4.05
N LYS A 74 5.82 -9.57 4.70
CA LYS A 74 6.53 -10.67 4.03
C LYS A 74 5.56 -11.55 3.22
N GLU A 75 4.46 -11.98 3.85
CA GLU A 75 3.41 -12.77 3.19
C GLU A 75 2.78 -11.98 2.03
N GLY A 76 2.55 -10.68 2.24
CA GLY A 76 2.06 -9.77 1.21
C GLY A 76 3.00 -9.69 0.00
N TRP A 77 4.30 -9.58 0.21
CA TRP A 77 5.27 -9.53 -0.89
C TRP A 77 5.44 -10.88 -1.60
N GLU A 78 5.42 -12.00 -0.87
CA GLU A 78 5.47 -13.34 -1.46
C GLU A 78 4.30 -13.62 -2.40
N LYS A 79 3.10 -13.14 -2.06
CA LYS A 79 1.88 -13.30 -2.87
C LYS A 79 1.72 -12.24 -3.96
N PHE A 80 2.51 -11.16 -3.92
CA PHE A 80 2.33 -10.03 -4.82
C PHE A 80 2.51 -10.42 -6.30
N SER A 81 3.43 -11.34 -6.61
CA SER A 81 3.65 -11.78 -7.99
C SER A 81 2.37 -12.36 -8.63
N GLU A 82 1.61 -13.20 -7.89
CA GLU A 82 0.34 -13.74 -8.38
C GLU A 82 -0.71 -12.64 -8.56
N ALA A 83 -0.81 -11.75 -7.58
CA ALA A 83 -1.73 -10.62 -7.60
C ALA A 83 -1.45 -9.69 -8.80
N PHE A 84 -0.19 -9.39 -9.05
CA PHE A 84 0.27 -8.57 -10.17
C PHE A 84 -0.02 -9.23 -11.53
N GLN A 85 0.11 -10.55 -11.63
CA GLN A 85 -0.30 -11.27 -12.85
C GLN A 85 -1.80 -11.16 -13.13
N LYS A 86 -2.65 -11.19 -12.09
CA LYS A 86 -4.09 -10.96 -12.26
C LYS A 86 -4.37 -9.51 -12.67
N PHE A 87 -3.62 -8.55 -12.14
CA PHE A 87 -3.75 -7.14 -12.50
C PHE A 87 -3.43 -6.88 -13.97
N ILE A 88 -2.26 -7.33 -14.45
CA ILE A 88 -1.89 -7.17 -15.87
C ILE A 88 -2.93 -7.81 -16.81
N LYS A 89 -3.53 -8.93 -16.39
CA LYS A 89 -4.57 -9.64 -17.14
C LYS A 89 -5.97 -9.04 -16.98
N ARG A 90 -6.14 -7.92 -16.25
CA ARG A 90 -7.43 -7.30 -15.93
C ARG A 90 -8.43 -8.24 -15.24
N LYS A 91 -7.93 -9.14 -14.40
CA LYS A 91 -8.70 -10.12 -13.61
C LYS A 91 -8.56 -9.91 -12.11
N TYR A 92 -8.03 -8.76 -11.70
CA TYR A 92 -7.81 -8.42 -10.29
C TYR A 92 -9.10 -7.94 -9.62
N GLN A 93 -9.88 -7.11 -10.31
CA GLN A 93 -11.11 -6.52 -9.80
C GLN A 93 -12.18 -7.60 -9.52
N GLY A 94 -13.01 -7.33 -8.51
CA GLY A 94 -14.09 -8.22 -8.07
C GLY A 94 -13.63 -9.09 -6.90
N LYS A 95 -14.08 -10.35 -6.87
CA LYS A 95 -13.92 -11.25 -5.72
C LYS A 95 -12.49 -11.34 -5.16
N PHE A 96 -11.48 -11.25 -6.04
CA PHE A 96 -10.08 -11.31 -5.60
C PHE A 96 -9.70 -10.08 -4.77
N GLU A 97 -9.94 -8.89 -5.29
CA GLU A 97 -9.71 -7.65 -4.55
C GLU A 97 -10.59 -7.56 -3.29
N ASP A 98 -11.88 -7.92 -3.39
CA ASP A 98 -12.82 -7.84 -2.26
C ASP A 98 -12.32 -8.67 -1.06
N ASN A 99 -11.84 -9.88 -1.31
CA ASN A 99 -11.26 -10.75 -0.27
C ASN A 99 -10.03 -10.12 0.38
N LEU A 100 -9.15 -9.48 -0.40
CA LEU A 100 -7.96 -8.80 0.12
C LEU A 100 -8.36 -7.58 0.97
N LEU A 101 -9.35 -6.81 0.53
CA LEU A 101 -9.86 -5.66 1.27
C LEU A 101 -10.51 -6.05 2.59
N ASP A 102 -11.23 -7.16 2.63
CA ASP A 102 -11.86 -7.65 3.87
C ASP A 102 -10.83 -8.12 4.89
N LEU A 103 -9.76 -8.80 4.43
CA LEU A 103 -8.63 -9.16 5.28
C LEU A 103 -7.89 -7.91 5.78
N PHE A 104 -7.70 -6.92 4.91
CA PHE A 104 -7.03 -5.67 5.24
C PHE A 104 -7.81 -4.82 6.25
N LYS A 105 -9.13 -4.70 6.11
CA LYS A 105 -9.96 -3.98 7.09
C LYS A 105 -9.85 -4.61 8.48
N LYS A 106 -9.74 -5.94 8.57
CA LYS A 106 -9.52 -6.64 9.84
C LYS A 106 -8.14 -6.34 10.45
N SER A 107 -7.10 -6.15 9.63
CA SER A 107 -5.76 -5.80 10.13
C SER A 107 -5.69 -4.36 10.63
N LEU A 108 -6.44 -3.43 10.02
CA LEU A 108 -6.55 -2.04 10.51
C LEU A 108 -7.23 -1.92 11.89
N LEU A 109 -8.08 -2.88 12.25
CA LEU A 109 -8.80 -2.90 13.54
C LEU A 109 -8.00 -3.55 14.67
N ILE A 110 -6.76 -4.01 14.43
CA ILE A 110 -5.92 -4.58 15.48
C ILE A 110 -5.48 -3.42 16.38
N SER A 111 -6.15 -3.27 17.52
CA SER A 111 -5.69 -2.39 18.59
C SER A 111 -4.24 -2.73 18.90
N PRO A 112 -3.36 -1.73 18.93
CA PRO A 112 -1.97 -1.99 19.23
C PRO A 112 -1.82 -2.65 20.59
N ARG A 113 -0.83 -3.55 20.74
CA ARG A 113 -0.65 -4.33 21.97
C ARG A 113 -0.56 -3.46 23.22
N TRP A 114 -0.03 -2.23 23.14
CA TRP A 114 0.04 -1.30 24.29
C TRP A 114 -1.31 -0.77 24.81
N GLN A 115 -2.41 -1.10 24.13
CA GLN A 115 -3.77 -0.85 24.62
C GLN A 115 -4.37 -2.05 25.37
N GLN A 116 -3.67 -3.20 25.40
CA GLN A 116 -4.09 -4.37 26.15
C GLN A 116 -3.72 -4.21 27.63
N ALA A 117 -4.62 -4.60 28.53
CA ALA A 117 -4.47 -4.38 29.98
C ALA A 117 -3.27 -5.11 30.59
N ASP A 118 -2.74 -6.12 29.90
CA ASP A 118 -1.62 -6.98 30.27
C ASP A 118 -0.34 -6.68 29.48
N TYR A 119 -0.27 -5.57 28.74
CA TYR A 119 0.90 -5.24 27.93
C TYR A 119 2.15 -4.93 28.74
N ASN A 120 3.19 -5.75 28.59
CA ASN A 120 4.52 -5.48 29.08
C ASN A 120 5.47 -5.12 27.92
N HIS A 121 5.92 -3.86 27.89
CA HIS A 121 6.86 -3.39 26.86
C HIS A 121 8.22 -4.10 26.92
N ILE A 122 8.65 -4.57 28.10
CA ILE A 122 9.94 -5.27 28.28
C ILE A 122 9.92 -6.62 27.55
N ASP A 123 8.84 -7.38 27.68
CA ASP A 123 8.71 -8.70 27.05
C ASP A 123 8.52 -8.56 25.53
N SER A 124 7.74 -7.57 25.09
CA SER A 124 7.56 -7.28 23.66
C SER A 124 8.84 -6.86 22.94
N TYR A 125 9.82 -6.27 23.64
CA TYR A 125 11.13 -5.92 23.05
C TYR A 125 12.05 -7.13 22.98
N LYS A 126 12.01 -8.04 23.97
CA LYS A 126 12.80 -9.27 24.00
C LYS A 126 12.38 -10.29 22.94
N GLU A 127 11.08 -10.37 22.62
CA GLU A 127 10.57 -11.26 21.55
C GLU A 127 11.03 -10.88 20.13
N LYS A 128 11.53 -9.65 19.93
CA LYS A 128 11.91 -9.11 18.62
C LYS A 128 13.43 -9.11 18.35
N GLN A 129 14.24 -9.58 19.31
CA GLN A 129 15.68 -9.84 19.11
C GLN A 129 15.89 -11.31 18.77
#